data_AF-A0AAD9S5P6-F1
#
_entry.id   AF-A0AAD9S5P6-F1
#
_cell.length_a   1.000
_cell.length_b   1.000
_cell.length_c   1.000
_cell.angle_alpha   90.00
_cell.angle_beta   90.00
_cell.angle_gamma   90.00
#
_symmetry.space_group_name_H-M   'P 1'
#
loop_
_entity.id
_entity.type
_entity.pdbx_description
1 polymer ?
#
loop_
_entity_poly.entity_id
_entity_poly.type
_entity_poly.pdbx_seq_one_letter_code
_entity_poly.pdbx_strand_id
1 'polypeptide(L)'
;MPPKSGKKAAPAPFPQSKAGKKAPKNPLIEKRPRNYGIGADIQPKRNLARMVKWPEYVRLQRQKKILNMRLKVPPAIAQFQHVLDKNTATQAFKLLNKYRPETKVEKKERLLKEATAIKEGKKKEDVSKKPYTVKYGLNHVVGLIENKKASLVLIPNDVDPIELVIFLPALCRKMGVPFAIVKGKARLGTVVHKKTAAVLAFTEVRSEDKSELSKLVSAVKDGYLANTENARRQWGGGIMGDKANKRTEKKRKAVEQALKV
;
A
#
# COMPACT_ATOMS: atom_id res chain seq x y z
N MET A 1 46.71 15.74 50.33
CA MET A 1 46.27 16.92 49.53
C MET A 1 44.77 17.11 49.76
N PRO A 2 44.32 18.28 50.21
CA PRO A 2 42.90 18.50 50.50
C PRO A 2 42.10 18.70 49.19
N PRO A 3 40.84 18.22 49.11
CA PRO A 3 40.00 18.44 47.95
C PRO A 3 39.51 19.89 47.86
N LYS A 4 39.53 20.43 46.64
CA LYS A 4 39.24 21.82 46.26
C LYS A 4 37.85 22.29 46.70
N SER A 5 37.81 23.51 47.22
CA SER A 5 36.61 24.30 47.55
C SER A 5 35.67 24.49 46.34
N GLY A 6 34.45 23.97 46.42
CA GLY A 6 33.39 24.26 45.46
C GLY A 6 32.76 25.65 45.71
N LYS A 7 32.75 26.51 44.68
CA LYS A 7 32.00 27.79 44.66
C LYS A 7 30.52 27.52 44.92
N LYS A 8 29.92 28.17 45.94
CA LYS A 8 28.47 28.21 46.11
C LYS A 8 27.84 29.02 44.97
N ALA A 9 26.91 28.41 44.24
CA ALA A 9 26.08 29.10 43.25
C ALA A 9 25.14 30.09 43.96
N ALA A 10 24.96 31.27 43.39
CA ALA A 10 24.08 32.30 43.93
C ALA A 10 22.60 31.85 43.91
N PRO A 11 21.80 32.18 44.94
CA PRO A 11 20.39 31.81 45.00
C PRO A 11 19.59 32.50 43.89
N ALA A 12 18.62 31.78 43.31
CA ALA A 12 17.79 32.27 42.21
C ALA A 12 16.92 33.48 42.64
N PRO A 13 16.73 34.50 41.78
CA PRO A 13 16.13 35.78 42.13
C PRO A 13 14.59 35.77 42.26
N PHE A 14 13.94 34.62 42.05
CA PHE A 14 12.49 34.51 42.17
C PHE A 14 12.12 33.75 43.45
N PRO A 15 11.21 34.29 44.29
CA PRO A 15 10.71 33.55 45.42
C PRO A 15 10.03 32.28 44.90
N GLN A 16 10.45 31.11 45.40
CA GLN A 16 9.69 29.87 45.20
C GLN A 16 8.24 30.17 45.59
N SER A 17 7.33 30.07 44.63
CA SER A 17 5.92 30.26 44.88
C SER A 17 5.53 29.32 46.03
N LYS A 18 5.18 29.92 47.17
CA LYS A 18 4.63 29.18 48.31
C LYS A 18 3.50 28.31 47.76
N ALA A 19 3.61 27.00 47.97
CA ALA A 19 2.58 26.05 47.62
C ALA A 19 1.21 26.63 48.00
N GLY A 20 0.37 26.87 46.99
CA GLY A 20 -0.94 27.50 47.18
C GLY A 20 -1.72 26.77 48.28
N LYS A 21 -2.41 27.54 49.13
CA LYS A 21 -3.32 27.04 50.17
C LYS A 21 -4.18 25.93 49.58
N LYS A 22 -4.14 24.73 50.18
CA LYS A 22 -5.04 23.62 49.81
C LYS A 22 -6.47 24.12 49.93
N ALA A 23 -7.23 24.02 48.84
CA ALA A 23 -8.65 24.37 48.85
C ALA A 23 -9.38 23.63 50.00
N PRO A 24 -10.35 24.27 50.67
CA PRO A 24 -11.07 23.66 51.78
C PRO A 24 -11.72 22.34 51.33
N LYS A 25 -11.43 21.25 52.05
CA LYS A 25 -12.05 19.94 51.80
C LYS A 25 -13.48 19.97 52.31
N ASN A 26 -14.44 19.82 51.41
CA ASN A 26 -15.84 19.65 51.78
C ASN A 26 -16.01 18.28 52.49
N PRO A 27 -16.45 18.23 53.76
CA PRO A 27 -16.61 16.99 54.52
C PRO A 27 -17.70 16.06 53.96
N LEU A 28 -18.57 16.57 53.07
CA LEU A 28 -19.59 15.78 52.37
C LEU A 28 -19.02 14.95 51.20
N ILE A 29 -17.78 15.24 50.75
CA ILE A 29 -17.15 14.56 49.62
C ILE A 29 -16.10 13.58 50.14
N GLU A 30 -16.41 12.30 50.10
CA GLU A 30 -15.47 11.23 50.46
C GLU A 30 -14.99 10.42 49.26
N LYS A 31 -13.75 9.93 49.33
CA LYS A 31 -13.17 9.05 48.31
C LYS A 31 -13.72 7.65 48.53
N ARG A 32 -14.58 7.18 47.62
CA ARG A 32 -15.10 5.81 47.58
C ARG A 32 -14.46 5.02 46.42
N PRO A 33 -13.21 4.53 46.56
CA PRO A 33 -12.59 3.75 45.50
C PRO A 33 -13.28 2.38 45.41
N ARG A 34 -13.50 1.90 44.19
CA ARG A 34 -13.99 0.55 43.94
C ARG A 34 -12.82 -0.41 43.70
N ASN A 35 -12.92 -1.62 44.23
CA ASN A 35 -11.98 -2.69 43.99
C ASN A 35 -12.48 -3.58 42.84
N TYR A 36 -11.78 -3.54 41.71
CA TYR A 36 -12.11 -4.35 40.53
C TYR A 36 -11.32 -5.67 40.47
N GLY A 37 -10.89 -6.20 41.62
CA GLY A 37 -10.38 -7.57 41.74
C GLY A 37 -11.43 -8.62 41.38
N ILE A 38 -10.99 -9.87 41.24
CA ILE A 38 -11.90 -11.00 40.99
C ILE A 38 -12.76 -11.18 42.25
N GLY A 39 -14.09 -11.19 42.09
CA GLY A 39 -15.04 -11.40 43.20
C GLY A 39 -15.37 -10.16 44.05
N ALA A 40 -14.85 -8.99 43.70
CA ALA A 40 -15.14 -7.72 44.38
C ALA A 40 -16.23 -6.92 43.62
N ASP A 41 -16.02 -5.62 43.39
CA ASP A 41 -17.01 -4.76 42.72
C ASP A 41 -17.23 -5.14 41.24
N ILE A 42 -18.38 -4.74 40.70
CA ILE A 42 -18.72 -4.91 39.28
C ILE A 42 -17.63 -4.27 38.41
N GLN A 43 -17.13 -5.06 37.45
CA GLN A 43 -16.09 -4.64 36.53
C GLN A 43 -16.52 -3.41 35.72
N PRO A 44 -15.63 -2.44 35.51
CA PRO A 44 -15.95 -1.28 34.69
C PRO A 44 -16.13 -1.70 33.23
N LYS A 45 -16.81 -0.86 32.45
CA LYS A 45 -16.87 -1.04 30.99
C LYS A 45 -15.46 -1.00 30.41
N ARG A 46 -15.09 -2.01 29.61
CA ARG A 46 -13.79 -2.14 28.95
C ARG A 46 -13.97 -2.26 27.44
N ASN A 47 -12.90 -2.04 26.69
CA ASN A 47 -12.91 -2.31 25.25
C ASN A 47 -12.97 -3.81 24.99
N LEU A 48 -14.15 -4.30 24.59
CA LEU A 48 -14.41 -5.70 24.29
C LEU A 48 -14.22 -6.06 22.81
N ALA A 49 -13.71 -5.17 21.95
CA ALA A 49 -13.66 -5.36 20.49
C ALA A 49 -12.99 -6.68 20.04
N ARG A 50 -12.07 -7.23 20.83
CA ARG A 50 -11.43 -8.53 20.57
C ARG A 50 -12.32 -9.73 20.90
N MET A 51 -13.25 -9.58 21.84
CA MET A 51 -14.12 -10.63 22.38
C MET A 51 -15.54 -10.59 21.77
N VAL A 52 -15.85 -9.56 20.98
CA VAL A 52 -17.13 -9.45 20.26
C VAL A 52 -17.33 -10.64 19.33
N LYS A 53 -18.56 -11.20 19.35
CA LYS A 53 -19.04 -12.11 18.32
C LYS A 53 -19.30 -11.31 17.03
N TRP A 54 -18.31 -11.29 16.16
CA TRP A 54 -18.39 -10.54 14.90
C TRP A 54 -19.44 -11.13 13.94
N PRO A 55 -20.13 -10.27 13.16
CA PRO A 55 -21.00 -10.73 12.07
C PRO A 55 -20.25 -11.68 11.13
N GLU A 56 -21.00 -12.58 10.50
CA GLU A 56 -20.43 -13.67 9.70
C GLU A 56 -19.51 -13.19 8.57
N TYR A 57 -19.93 -12.18 7.80
CA TYR A 57 -19.11 -11.65 6.70
C TYR A 57 -17.73 -11.13 7.18
N VAL A 58 -17.66 -10.54 8.37
CA VAL A 58 -16.40 -10.08 8.98
C VAL A 58 -15.53 -11.26 9.38
N ARG A 59 -16.13 -12.31 9.95
CA ARG A 59 -15.43 -13.54 10.31
C ARG A 59 -14.85 -14.23 9.08
N LEU A 60 -15.64 -14.39 8.02
CA LEU A 60 -15.23 -15.02 6.75
C LEU A 60 -14.08 -14.25 6.09
N GLN A 61 -14.17 -12.92 5.99
CA GLN A 61 -13.08 -12.09 5.43
C GLN A 61 -11.77 -12.21 6.22
N ARG A 62 -11.86 -12.19 7.56
CA ARG A 62 -10.69 -12.37 8.44
C ARG A 62 -10.10 -13.78 8.32
N GLN A 63 -10.94 -14.80 8.31
CA GLN A 63 -10.53 -16.20 8.14
C GLN A 63 -9.87 -16.43 6.78
N LYS A 64 -10.43 -15.90 5.68
CA LYS A 64 -9.81 -15.94 4.34
C LYS A 64 -8.39 -15.36 4.35
N LYS A 65 -8.21 -14.19 4.96
CA LYS A 65 -6.87 -13.57 5.09
C LYS A 65 -5.91 -14.41 5.92
N ILE A 66 -6.38 -14.97 7.04
CA ILE A 66 -5.56 -15.84 7.91
C ILE A 66 -5.15 -17.10 7.15
N LEU A 67 -6.08 -17.73 6.43
CA LEU A 67 -5.83 -18.95 5.67
C LEU A 67 -4.74 -18.72 4.61
N ASN A 68 -4.82 -17.62 3.85
CA ASN A 68 -3.78 -17.24 2.88
C ASN A 68 -2.40 -17.00 3.48
N MET A 69 -2.30 -16.60 4.76
CA MET A 69 -1.01 -16.45 5.45
C MET A 69 -0.47 -17.79 5.96
N ARG A 70 -1.36 -18.73 6.31
CA ARG A 70 -1.02 -20.01 6.95
C ARG A 70 -0.67 -21.09 5.94
N LEU A 71 -1.42 -21.17 4.85
CA LEU A 71 -1.16 -22.13 3.79
C LEU A 71 0.14 -21.77 3.05
N LYS A 72 0.79 -22.78 2.48
CA LYS A 72 1.87 -22.56 1.50
C LYS A 72 1.25 -22.07 0.20
N VAL A 73 1.62 -20.87 -0.21
CA VAL A 73 1.06 -20.20 -1.40
C VAL A 73 2.00 -20.43 -2.58
N PRO A 74 1.50 -20.91 -3.73
CA PRO A 74 2.31 -21.11 -4.93
C PRO A 74 2.99 -19.81 -5.38
N PRO A 75 4.22 -19.88 -5.93
CA PRO A 75 4.99 -18.70 -6.36
C PRO A 75 4.23 -17.78 -7.34
N ALA A 76 3.44 -18.36 -8.25
CA ALA A 76 2.62 -17.62 -9.22
C ALA A 76 1.57 -16.70 -8.57
N ILE A 77 1.14 -16.99 -7.34
CA ILE A 77 0.24 -16.14 -6.56
C ILE A 77 1.03 -15.28 -5.59
N ALA A 78 2.08 -15.84 -4.97
CA ALA A 78 2.92 -15.15 -3.99
C ALA A 78 3.60 -13.90 -4.58
N GLN A 79 3.93 -13.90 -5.88
CA GLN A 79 4.49 -12.71 -6.56
C GLN A 79 3.64 -11.45 -6.37
N PHE A 80 2.31 -11.55 -6.24
CA PHE A 80 1.43 -10.38 -6.00
C PHE A 80 1.53 -9.80 -4.58
N GLN A 81 2.17 -10.50 -3.65
CA GLN A 81 2.52 -9.95 -2.34
C GLN A 81 3.73 -9.01 -2.42
N HIS A 82 4.59 -9.18 -3.44
CA HIS A 82 5.77 -8.36 -3.70
C HIS A 82 5.41 -7.18 -4.61
N VAL A 83 5.07 -6.08 -3.97
CA VAL A 83 4.62 -4.84 -4.61
C VAL A 83 5.71 -3.77 -4.64
N LEU A 84 5.61 -2.89 -5.62
CA LEU A 84 6.48 -1.74 -5.81
C LEU A 84 6.46 -0.87 -4.54
N ASP A 85 7.63 -0.36 -4.18
CA ASP A 85 7.80 0.49 -3.01
C ASP A 85 7.00 1.81 -3.17
N LYS A 86 6.74 2.47 -2.04
CA LYS A 86 5.86 3.65 -2.00
C LYS A 86 6.40 4.80 -2.86
N ASN A 87 7.72 4.99 -2.92
CA ASN A 87 8.32 6.14 -3.58
C ASN A 87 8.23 5.99 -5.09
N THR A 88 8.66 4.84 -5.61
CA THR A 88 8.59 4.52 -7.04
C THR A 88 7.13 4.44 -7.52
N ALA A 89 6.23 3.87 -6.71
CA ALA A 89 4.80 3.88 -7.02
C ALA A 89 4.24 5.31 -7.10
N THR A 90 4.65 6.21 -6.20
CA THR A 90 4.19 7.61 -6.24
C THR A 90 4.67 8.32 -7.51
N GLN A 91 5.91 8.07 -7.95
CA GLN A 91 6.42 8.58 -9.23
C GLN A 91 5.62 8.03 -10.42
N ALA A 92 5.34 6.72 -10.43
CA ALA A 92 4.51 6.09 -11.46
C ALA A 92 3.11 6.73 -11.54
N PHE A 93 2.46 6.97 -10.40
CA PHE A 93 1.13 7.60 -10.37
C PHE A 93 1.15 9.08 -10.76
N LYS A 94 2.21 9.83 -10.44
CA LYS A 94 2.40 11.20 -10.94
C LYS A 94 2.44 11.22 -12.47
N LEU A 95 3.22 10.32 -13.07
CA LEU A 95 3.29 10.19 -14.53
C LEU A 95 1.95 9.74 -15.11
N LEU A 96 1.29 8.72 -14.53
CA LEU A 96 -0.04 8.27 -14.97
C LEU A 96 -1.08 9.40 -14.99
N ASN A 97 -1.03 10.32 -14.02
CA ASN A 97 -1.95 11.45 -13.94
C ASN A 97 -1.78 12.45 -15.10
N LYS A 98 -0.58 12.58 -15.68
CA LYS A 98 -0.35 13.41 -16.88
C LYS A 98 -1.00 12.81 -18.14
N TYR A 99 -1.15 11.47 -18.19
CA TYR A 99 -1.62 10.72 -19.36
C TYR A 99 -3.02 10.10 -19.18
N ARG A 100 -3.88 10.74 -18.37
CA ARG A 100 -5.24 10.25 -18.12
C ARG A 100 -6.07 10.27 -19.42
N PRO A 101 -6.90 9.24 -19.66
CA PRO A 101 -7.85 9.28 -20.77
C PRO A 101 -8.94 10.33 -20.51
N GLU A 102 -9.48 10.90 -21.58
CA GLU A 102 -10.53 11.92 -21.53
C GLU A 102 -11.78 11.46 -20.78
N THR A 103 -12.42 12.38 -20.06
CA THR A 103 -13.74 12.15 -19.49
C THR A 103 -14.82 12.20 -20.57
N LYS A 104 -16.03 11.71 -20.27
CA LYS A 104 -17.16 11.79 -21.22
C LYS A 104 -17.52 13.24 -21.57
N VAL A 105 -17.35 14.17 -20.62
CA VAL A 105 -17.64 15.59 -20.80
C VAL A 105 -16.59 16.23 -21.71
N GLU A 106 -15.30 16.04 -21.39
CA GLU A 106 -14.18 16.50 -22.23
C GLU A 106 -14.27 15.94 -23.66
N LYS A 107 -14.64 14.66 -23.80
CA LYS A 107 -14.84 14.04 -25.11
C LYS A 107 -15.95 14.73 -25.90
N LYS A 108 -17.07 15.08 -25.26
CA LYS A 108 -18.18 15.80 -25.91
C LYS A 108 -17.71 17.18 -26.38
N GLU A 109 -16.99 17.91 -25.53
CA GLU A 109 -16.44 19.23 -25.89
C GLU A 109 -15.42 19.15 -27.02
N ARG A 110 -14.53 18.15 -27.00
CA ARG A 110 -13.57 17.90 -28.08
C ARG A 110 -14.28 17.62 -29.39
N LEU A 111 -15.29 16.75 -29.40
CA LEU A 111 -16.06 16.44 -30.60
C LEU A 111 -16.83 17.66 -31.14
N LEU A 112 -17.38 18.50 -30.25
CA LEU A 112 -18.04 19.74 -30.66
C LEU A 112 -17.04 20.71 -31.31
N LYS A 113 -15.87 20.91 -30.69
CA LYS A 113 -14.79 21.76 -31.24
C LYS A 113 -14.26 21.24 -32.58
N GLU A 114 -14.09 19.92 -32.69
CA GLU A 114 -13.70 19.27 -33.96
C GLU A 114 -14.77 19.50 -35.03
N ALA A 115 -16.05 19.30 -34.70
CA ALA A 115 -17.15 19.49 -35.63
C ALA A 115 -17.27 20.95 -36.10
N THR A 116 -17.10 21.94 -35.22
CA THR A 116 -17.12 23.36 -35.60
C THR A 116 -15.95 23.72 -36.50
N ALA A 117 -14.74 23.25 -36.19
CA ALA A 117 -13.54 23.53 -36.99
C ALA A 117 -13.60 22.89 -38.38
N ILE A 118 -14.18 21.69 -38.50
CA ILE A 118 -14.41 21.03 -39.80
C ILE A 118 -15.47 21.80 -40.60
N LYS A 119 -16.53 22.30 -39.94
CA LYS A 119 -17.54 23.15 -40.58
C LYS A 119 -16.95 24.47 -41.10
N GLU A 120 -15.94 25.01 -40.41
CA GLU A 120 -15.16 26.19 -40.82
C GLU A 120 -14.10 25.89 -41.91
N GLY A 121 -14.07 24.66 -42.46
CA GLY A 121 -13.22 24.30 -43.61
C GLY A 121 -11.84 23.75 -43.26
N LYS A 122 -11.52 23.50 -41.97
CA LYS A 122 -10.25 22.87 -41.58
C LYS A 122 -10.30 21.35 -41.76
N LYS A 123 -9.21 20.75 -42.23
CA LYS A 123 -9.10 19.29 -42.37
C LYS A 123 -8.99 18.63 -40.99
N LYS A 124 -9.58 17.44 -40.86
CA LYS A 124 -9.64 16.67 -39.60
C LYS A 124 -8.26 16.39 -38.99
N GLU A 125 -7.26 16.20 -39.83
CA GLU A 125 -5.88 15.87 -39.45
C GLU A 125 -5.16 17.05 -38.76
N ASP A 126 -5.45 18.29 -39.19
CA ASP A 126 -4.88 19.50 -38.60
C ASP A 126 -5.51 19.84 -37.25
N VAL A 127 -6.78 19.44 -37.07
CA VAL A 127 -7.58 19.76 -35.87
C VAL A 127 -7.36 18.76 -34.74
N SER A 128 -7.15 17.47 -35.03
CA SER A 128 -7.07 16.42 -34.01
C SER A 128 -5.76 15.62 -34.09
N LYS A 129 -4.75 16.07 -33.36
CA LYS A 129 -3.51 15.29 -33.14
C LYS A 129 -3.79 14.04 -32.29
N LYS A 130 -3.07 12.94 -32.56
CA LYS A 130 -3.17 11.68 -31.80
C LYS A 130 -2.93 11.93 -30.30
N PRO A 131 -3.90 11.62 -29.41
CA PRO A 131 -3.72 11.84 -27.99
C PRO A 131 -2.83 10.75 -27.36
N TYR A 132 -1.89 11.19 -26.52
CA TYR A 132 -1.10 10.30 -25.68
C TYR A 132 -1.90 9.96 -24.43
N THR A 133 -2.29 8.69 -24.29
CA THR A 133 -3.12 8.22 -23.18
C THR A 133 -2.62 6.87 -22.69
N VAL A 134 -2.75 6.65 -21.39
CA VAL A 134 -2.54 5.33 -20.79
C VAL A 134 -3.58 4.37 -21.36
N LYS A 135 -3.13 3.18 -21.75
CA LYS A 135 -4.01 2.12 -22.23
C LYS A 135 -4.49 1.29 -21.04
N TYR A 136 -5.76 0.92 -21.07
CA TYR A 136 -6.41 0.17 -20.00
C TYR A 136 -7.35 -0.88 -20.59
N GLY A 137 -7.74 -1.81 -19.72
CA GLY A 137 -8.56 -2.98 -20.09
C GLY A 137 -7.68 -4.20 -20.35
N LEU A 138 -8.05 -5.33 -19.73
CA LEU A 138 -7.22 -6.53 -19.72
C LEU A 138 -6.89 -7.01 -21.14
N ASN A 139 -7.92 -7.26 -21.97
CA ASN A 139 -7.76 -7.79 -23.32
C ASN A 139 -6.92 -6.86 -24.22
N HIS A 140 -7.18 -5.55 -24.12
CA HIS A 140 -6.44 -4.57 -24.91
C HIS A 140 -4.96 -4.51 -24.48
N VAL A 141 -4.68 -4.51 -23.18
CA VAL A 141 -3.31 -4.50 -22.68
C VAL A 141 -2.57 -5.78 -23.03
N VAL A 142 -3.22 -6.94 -22.96
CA VAL A 142 -2.63 -8.23 -23.41
C VAL A 142 -2.18 -8.14 -24.87
N GLY A 143 -3.06 -7.68 -25.78
CA GLY A 143 -2.68 -7.50 -27.18
C GLY A 143 -1.54 -6.50 -27.39
N LEU A 144 -1.40 -5.48 -26.55
CA LEU A 144 -0.27 -4.54 -26.61
C LEU A 144 1.05 -5.16 -26.12
N ILE A 145 1.00 -6.06 -25.15
CA ILE A 145 2.15 -6.81 -24.65
C ILE A 145 2.63 -7.79 -25.72
N GLU A 146 1.72 -8.55 -26.32
CA GLU A 146 2.02 -9.51 -27.40
C GLU A 146 2.60 -8.82 -28.63
N ASN A 147 2.08 -7.65 -28.99
CA ASN A 147 2.63 -6.86 -30.10
C ASN A 147 3.89 -6.06 -29.72
N LYS A 148 4.41 -6.19 -28.49
CA LYS A 148 5.57 -5.44 -27.96
C LYS A 148 5.43 -3.91 -28.09
N LYS A 149 4.19 -3.40 -28.06
CA LYS A 149 3.88 -1.96 -28.12
C LYS A 149 3.82 -1.30 -26.74
N ALA A 150 3.76 -2.09 -25.67
CA ALA A 150 3.76 -1.61 -24.31
C ALA A 150 5.20 -1.33 -23.82
N SER A 151 5.42 -0.13 -23.30
CA SER A 151 6.70 0.30 -22.71
C SER A 151 6.82 -0.07 -21.23
N LEU A 152 5.71 -0.01 -20.49
CA LEU A 152 5.65 -0.37 -19.07
C LEU A 152 4.23 -0.80 -18.71
N VAL A 153 4.10 -1.91 -17.98
CA VAL A 153 2.81 -2.46 -17.54
C VAL A 153 2.69 -2.40 -16.01
N LEU A 154 1.57 -1.90 -15.51
CA LEU A 154 1.27 -1.81 -14.08
C LEU A 154 0.11 -2.74 -13.73
N ILE A 155 0.38 -3.69 -12.85
CA ILE A 155 -0.56 -4.74 -12.44
C ILE A 155 -0.94 -4.52 -10.97
N PRO A 156 -2.22 -4.40 -10.62
CA PRO A 156 -2.63 -4.30 -9.23
C PRO A 156 -2.53 -5.65 -8.49
N ASN A 157 -2.32 -5.59 -7.18
CA ASN A 157 -2.14 -6.78 -6.34
C ASN A 157 -3.44 -7.40 -5.77
N ASP A 158 -4.56 -6.71 -5.87
CA ASP A 158 -5.84 -7.02 -5.21
C ASP A 158 -6.99 -7.28 -6.19
N VAL A 159 -6.67 -7.78 -7.40
CA VAL A 159 -7.67 -8.27 -8.36
C VAL A 159 -8.33 -9.52 -7.82
N ASP A 160 -9.65 -9.55 -7.93
CA ASP A 160 -10.50 -10.68 -7.55
C ASP A 160 -11.53 -10.79 -8.68
N PRO A 161 -11.54 -11.86 -9.49
CA PRO A 161 -10.73 -13.09 -9.42
C PRO A 161 -9.25 -12.92 -9.86
N ILE A 162 -8.32 -13.68 -9.28
CA ILE A 162 -6.87 -13.52 -9.51
C ILE A 162 -6.39 -14.14 -10.83
N GLU A 163 -7.17 -15.09 -11.37
CA GLU A 163 -6.95 -15.80 -12.63
C GLU A 163 -6.83 -14.82 -13.81
N LEU A 164 -7.50 -13.67 -13.71
CA LEU A 164 -7.46 -12.60 -14.71
C LEU A 164 -6.07 -11.99 -14.89
N VAL A 165 -5.23 -11.99 -13.86
CA VAL A 165 -3.91 -11.32 -13.89
C VAL A 165 -2.74 -12.24 -13.62
N ILE A 166 -2.97 -13.48 -13.17
CA ILE A 166 -1.92 -14.42 -12.76
C ILE A 166 -0.89 -14.69 -13.87
N PHE A 167 -1.33 -14.69 -15.14
CA PHE A 167 -0.49 -14.96 -16.29
C PHE A 167 0.30 -13.74 -16.78
N LEU A 168 -0.10 -12.52 -16.41
CA LEU A 168 0.48 -11.28 -16.96
C LEU A 168 1.97 -11.11 -16.66
N PRO A 169 2.48 -11.37 -15.43
CA PRO A 169 3.91 -11.30 -15.16
C PRO A 169 4.73 -12.26 -16.03
N ALA A 170 4.19 -13.45 -16.33
CA ALA A 170 4.84 -14.41 -17.21
C ALA A 170 4.81 -13.95 -18.67
N LEU A 171 3.68 -13.40 -19.13
CA LEU A 171 3.51 -12.86 -20.47
C LEU A 171 4.45 -11.66 -20.72
N CYS A 172 4.46 -10.67 -19.83
CA CYS A 172 5.30 -9.48 -19.94
C CYS A 172 6.78 -9.87 -20.05
N ARG A 173 7.22 -10.81 -19.24
CA ARG A 173 8.58 -11.34 -19.27
C ARG A 173 8.91 -12.05 -20.59
N LYS A 174 8.04 -12.95 -21.07
CA LYS A 174 8.24 -13.67 -22.34
C LYS A 174 8.36 -12.69 -23.51
N MET A 175 7.62 -11.59 -23.47
CA MET A 175 7.65 -10.55 -24.50
C MET A 175 8.73 -9.49 -24.29
N GLY A 176 9.47 -9.52 -23.18
CA GLY A 176 10.52 -8.54 -22.85
C GLY A 176 9.98 -7.18 -22.39
N VAL A 177 8.72 -7.10 -21.98
CA VAL A 177 8.05 -5.87 -21.53
C VAL A 177 8.23 -5.71 -20.01
N PRO A 178 8.75 -4.57 -19.52
CA PRO A 178 8.84 -4.27 -18.09
C PRO A 178 7.46 -4.22 -17.43
N PHE A 179 7.32 -4.86 -16.27
CA PHE A 179 6.10 -4.83 -15.48
C PHE A 179 6.39 -4.54 -14.01
N ALA A 180 5.43 -3.92 -13.32
CA ALA A 180 5.48 -3.72 -11.88
C ALA A 180 4.13 -4.07 -11.24
N ILE A 181 4.18 -4.62 -10.02
CA ILE A 181 2.97 -4.91 -9.24
C ILE A 181 2.74 -3.76 -8.27
N VAL A 182 1.55 -3.18 -8.27
CA VAL A 182 1.19 -1.97 -7.52
C VAL A 182 0.07 -2.26 -6.53
N LYS A 183 0.07 -1.57 -5.38
CA LYS A 183 -1.02 -1.69 -4.40
C LYS A 183 -2.28 -0.97 -4.88
N GLY A 184 -3.38 -1.72 -5.00
CA GLY A 184 -4.75 -1.21 -5.12
C GLY A 184 -5.25 -0.97 -6.55
N LYS A 185 -6.14 -1.84 -7.02
CA LYS A 185 -6.88 -1.72 -8.30
C LYS A 185 -7.78 -0.51 -8.36
N ALA A 186 -8.27 -0.04 -7.21
CA ALA A 186 -9.03 1.20 -7.10
C ALA A 186 -8.17 2.42 -7.47
N ARG A 187 -6.88 2.44 -7.09
CA ARG A 187 -5.96 3.54 -7.43
C ARG A 187 -5.65 3.59 -8.93
N LEU A 188 -5.57 2.44 -9.59
CA LEU A 188 -5.47 2.40 -11.05
C LEU A 188 -6.79 2.81 -11.71
N GLY A 189 -7.93 2.41 -11.12
CA GLY A 189 -9.26 2.80 -11.57
C GLY A 189 -9.47 4.32 -11.59
N THR A 190 -9.05 5.03 -10.53
CA THR A 190 -9.21 6.48 -10.46
C THR A 190 -8.49 7.21 -11.58
N VAL A 191 -7.30 6.76 -11.99
CA VAL A 191 -6.56 7.31 -13.13
C VAL A 191 -7.39 7.29 -14.41
N VAL A 192 -8.11 6.19 -14.67
CA VAL A 192 -8.91 5.98 -15.90
C VAL A 192 -10.39 6.29 -15.73
N HIS A 193 -10.78 7.00 -14.68
CA HIS A 193 -12.17 7.37 -14.38
C HIS A 193 -13.12 6.15 -14.24
N LYS A 194 -12.61 5.06 -13.66
CA LYS A 194 -13.37 3.85 -13.33
C LYS A 194 -13.28 3.54 -11.84
N LYS A 195 -14.20 2.71 -11.32
CA LYS A 195 -14.13 2.23 -9.93
C LYS A 195 -12.88 1.40 -9.67
N THR A 196 -12.49 0.58 -10.65
CA THR A 196 -11.33 -0.31 -10.61
C THR A 196 -10.74 -0.47 -12.01
N ALA A 197 -9.46 -0.78 -12.11
CA ALA A 197 -8.81 -1.21 -13.34
C ALA A 197 -7.96 -2.45 -13.06
N ALA A 198 -8.01 -3.45 -13.94
CA ALA A 198 -7.28 -4.71 -13.79
C ALA A 198 -5.81 -4.59 -14.21
N VAL A 199 -5.49 -3.72 -15.17
CA VAL A 199 -4.12 -3.45 -15.66
C VAL A 199 -4.11 -2.07 -16.31
N LEU A 200 -2.98 -1.36 -16.22
CA LEU A 200 -2.68 -0.18 -17.03
C LEU A 200 -1.35 -0.38 -17.78
N ALA A 201 -1.24 0.18 -18.98
CA ALA A 201 -0.01 0.15 -19.76
C ALA A 201 0.32 1.52 -20.36
N PHE A 202 1.60 1.89 -20.29
CA PHE A 202 2.16 2.95 -21.10
C PHE A 202 2.55 2.39 -22.47
N THR A 203 2.15 3.05 -23.55
CA THR A 203 2.63 2.73 -24.91
C THR A 203 3.65 3.75 -25.36
N GLU A 204 3.19 4.98 -25.58
CA GLU A 204 3.97 6.13 -26.01
C GLU A 204 3.78 7.26 -25.00
N VAL A 205 4.84 8.01 -24.72
CA VAL A 205 4.83 9.24 -23.93
C VAL A 205 5.39 10.39 -24.76
N ARG A 206 5.03 11.62 -24.38
CA ARG A 206 5.60 12.85 -24.95
C ARG A 206 7.11 12.85 -24.75
N SER A 207 7.83 13.56 -25.62
CA SER A 207 9.29 13.69 -25.56
C SER A 207 9.80 14.18 -24.21
N GLU A 208 9.09 15.13 -23.61
CA GLU A 208 9.41 15.74 -22.30
C GLU A 208 9.47 14.70 -21.16
N ASP A 209 8.53 13.74 -21.15
CA ASP A 209 8.39 12.76 -20.08
C ASP A 209 9.17 11.45 -20.35
N LYS A 210 9.85 11.32 -21.50
CA LYS A 210 10.63 10.10 -21.84
C LYS A 210 11.70 9.80 -20.80
N SER A 211 12.35 10.85 -20.26
CA SER A 211 13.39 10.70 -19.24
C SER A 211 12.82 10.18 -17.92
N GLU A 212 11.65 10.70 -17.50
CA GLU A 212 10.92 10.23 -16.30
C GLU A 212 10.50 8.77 -16.46
N LEU A 213 9.92 8.40 -17.61
CA LEU A 213 9.52 7.03 -17.90
C LEU A 213 10.73 6.08 -17.92
N SER A 214 11.85 6.48 -18.54
CA SER A 214 13.05 5.65 -18.61
C SER A 214 13.64 5.36 -17.23
N LYS A 215 13.67 6.35 -16.34
CA LYS A 215 14.09 6.16 -14.94
C LYS A 215 13.19 5.18 -14.21
N LEU A 216 11.87 5.33 -14.39
CA LEU A 216 10.88 4.42 -13.80
C LEU A 216 11.05 2.99 -14.33
N VAL A 217 11.23 2.83 -15.64
CA VAL A 217 11.45 1.53 -16.27
C VAL A 217 12.74 0.89 -15.76
N SER A 218 13.83 1.64 -15.60
CA SER A 218 15.08 1.13 -15.04
C SER A 218 14.86 0.59 -13.62
N ALA A 219 14.29 1.40 -12.73
CA ALA A 219 14.01 1.00 -11.35
C ALA A 219 13.10 -0.25 -11.26
N VAL A 220 12.12 -0.34 -12.16
CA VAL A 220 11.23 -1.51 -12.25
C VAL A 220 11.97 -2.75 -12.76
N LYS A 221 12.85 -2.62 -13.77
CA LYS A 221 13.65 -3.73 -14.28
C LYS A 221 14.57 -4.30 -13.20
N ASP A 222 15.23 -3.42 -12.44
CA ASP A 222 16.12 -3.81 -11.36
C ASP A 222 15.36 -4.54 -10.24
N GLY A 223 14.15 -4.06 -9.90
CA GLY A 223 13.32 -4.66 -8.86
C GLY A 223 12.69 -6.00 -9.24
N TYR A 224 12.13 -6.12 -10.46
CA TYR A 224 11.29 -7.26 -10.86
C TYR A 224 11.97 -8.21 -11.84
N LEU A 225 12.65 -7.71 -12.87
CA LEU A 225 13.25 -8.55 -13.91
C LEU A 225 14.52 -9.25 -13.42
N ALA A 226 15.39 -8.56 -12.68
CA ALA A 226 16.62 -9.17 -12.13
C ALA A 226 16.33 -10.25 -11.08
N ASN A 227 15.30 -10.08 -10.26
CA ASN A 227 14.92 -11.02 -9.20
C ASN A 227 13.90 -12.09 -9.64
N THR A 228 13.65 -12.22 -10.94
CA THR A 228 12.56 -13.05 -11.47
C THR A 228 12.74 -14.54 -11.14
N GLU A 229 13.94 -15.09 -11.28
CA GLU A 229 14.17 -16.53 -11.03
C GLU A 229 13.94 -16.89 -9.55
N ASN A 230 14.31 -16.01 -8.63
CA ASN A 230 14.03 -16.17 -7.21
C ASN A 230 12.52 -16.11 -6.94
N ALA A 231 11.82 -15.14 -7.53
CA ALA A 231 10.36 -14.98 -7.37
C ALA A 231 9.57 -16.20 -7.89
N ARG A 232 10.07 -16.94 -8.88
CA ARG A 232 9.43 -18.17 -9.38
C ARG A 232 9.56 -19.37 -8.44
N ARG A 233 10.62 -19.40 -7.64
CA ARG A 233 10.95 -20.54 -6.76
C ARG A 233 10.48 -20.29 -5.34
N GLN A 234 10.35 -19.03 -4.94
CA GLN A 234 9.94 -18.65 -3.61
C GLN A 234 8.45 -18.90 -3.39
N TRP A 235 8.15 -19.88 -2.55
CA TRP A 235 6.81 -20.09 -2.04
C TRP A 235 6.46 -19.03 -1.00
N GLY A 236 5.21 -18.57 -1.02
CA GLY A 236 4.68 -17.64 -0.02
C GLY A 236 3.99 -18.36 1.13
N GLY A 237 3.54 -17.58 2.12
CA GLY A 237 2.75 -18.10 3.23
C GLY A 237 3.56 -18.94 4.23
N GLY A 238 2.91 -19.91 4.88
CA GLY A 238 3.53 -20.70 5.96
C GLY A 238 3.85 -19.88 7.23
N ILE A 239 3.31 -18.67 7.34
CA ILE A 239 3.55 -17.78 8.47
C ILE A 239 2.69 -18.29 9.63
N MET A 240 3.26 -18.57 10.78
CA MET A 240 2.52 -19.02 11.97
C MET A 240 1.94 -17.83 12.77
N GLY A 241 0.98 -18.11 13.64
CA GLY A 241 0.35 -17.08 14.48
C GLY A 241 1.23 -16.64 15.65
N ASP A 242 1.07 -15.40 16.09
CA ASP A 242 1.84 -14.80 17.18
C ASP A 242 1.88 -15.67 18.45
N LYS A 243 0.74 -16.23 18.87
CA LYS A 243 0.67 -17.14 20.02
C LYS A 243 1.51 -18.42 19.83
N ALA A 244 1.53 -18.97 18.61
CA ALA A 244 2.33 -20.15 18.30
C ALA A 244 3.82 -19.80 18.27
N ASN A 245 4.19 -18.69 17.62
CA ASN A 245 5.57 -18.20 17.57
C ASN A 245 6.12 -17.96 18.98
N LYS A 246 5.36 -17.28 19.85
CA LYS A 246 5.75 -17.04 21.25
C LYS A 246 5.93 -18.33 22.04
N ARG A 247 5.09 -19.35 21.81
CA ARG A 247 5.26 -20.67 22.44
C ARG A 247 6.57 -21.31 22.01
N THR A 248 6.89 -21.31 20.73
CA THR A 248 8.14 -21.85 20.19
C THR A 248 9.34 -21.06 20.70
N GLU A 249 9.27 -19.74 20.72
CA GLU A 249 10.32 -18.86 21.24
C GLU A 249 10.59 -19.10 22.73
N LYS A 250 9.54 -19.25 23.54
CA LYS A 250 9.68 -19.59 24.97
C LYS A 250 10.39 -20.94 25.16
N LYS A 251 10.03 -21.94 24.36
CA LYS A 251 10.72 -23.25 24.37
C LYS A 251 12.18 -23.11 23.95
N ARG A 252 12.46 -22.36 22.88
CA ARG A 252 13.82 -22.12 22.39
C ARG A 252 14.70 -21.46 23.46
N LYS A 253 14.19 -20.41 24.11
CA LYS A 253 14.87 -19.73 25.22
C LYS A 253 15.17 -20.65 26.40
N ALA A 254 14.24 -21.54 26.76
CA ALA A 254 14.46 -22.51 27.83
C ALA A 254 15.57 -23.52 27.47
N VAL A 255 15.62 -24.00 26.23
CA VAL A 255 16.68 -24.89 25.74
C VAL A 255 18.02 -24.17 25.68
N GLU A 256 18.07 -22.94 25.15
CA GLU A 256 19.28 -22.11 25.10
C GLU A 256 19.84 -21.83 26.51
N GLN A 257 18.97 -21.65 27.50
CA GLN A 257 19.37 -21.50 28.91
C GLN A 257 19.93 -22.80 29.47
N ALA A 258 19.34 -23.96 29.15
CA ALA A 258 19.81 -25.25 29.59
C ALA A 258 21.17 -25.65 28.97
N LEU A 259 21.45 -25.21 27.74
CA LEU A 259 22.72 -25.46 27.02
C LEU A 259 23.85 -24.48 27.37
N LYS A 260 23.55 -23.41 28.11
CA LYS A 260 24.54 -22.41 28.56
C LYS A 260 25.26 -22.79 29.87
N VAL A 261 25.05 -24.03 30.33
CA VAL A 261 25.81 -24.69 31.41
C VAL A 261 27.04 -25.34 30.78
#